data_AF-A0A497XAZ2-F1
#
_entry.id   AF-A0A497XAZ2-F1
#
_cell.length_a   1.000
_cell.length_b   1.000
_cell.length_c   1.000
_cell.angle_alpha   90.00
_cell.angle_beta   90.00
_cell.angle_gamma   90.00
#
_symmetry.space_group_name_H-M   'P 1'
#
loop_
_entity.id
_entity.type
_entity.pdbx_description
1 polymer ?
#
loop_
_entity_poly.entity_id
_entity_poly.type
_entity_poly.pdbx_seq_one_letter_code
_entity_poly.pdbx_strand_id
1 'polypeptide(L)'
;MSNRQKTYAACAGCGTEFARPLPWSARCPGCGRFLNVAAKMANANGRADRGVAGFSLLRVGKALILFFAVLIGFIFFATTSGPDASGKPAATTPAAAAVTPDPAHRQREAEAQRLRATEVAECPDGEMATQTAHGNVPVNALAVAGRFNSLRFAYNPALAPESVPEARLAGIISAAAQAWSACGIRGEFVGTTQDMSGAANTFVVQWYNSEGVPIAGYRKGTTIYLNAGHYQTMRAHSEVYAQDVMQRLISHEMGHAFGLVEHSARCVDVMATEDSFDKCDRDPAAPRTIRDTDKLFFVKQQAFPTACDIKRCRLINGLAAPAPGA
;
A
#
# COMPACT_ATOMS: atom_id res chain seq x y z
N MET A 1 40.46 -1.49 31.96
CA MET A 1 39.64 -1.09 30.80
C MET A 1 39.17 -2.36 30.10
N SER A 2 37.90 -2.77 30.29
CA SER A 2 37.33 -3.96 29.64
C SER A 2 36.40 -3.50 28.52
N ASN A 3 36.75 -3.88 27.30
CA ASN A 3 36.06 -3.53 26.07
C ASN A 3 34.82 -4.43 25.92
N ARG A 4 33.67 -4.02 26.48
CA ARG A 4 32.40 -4.73 26.26
C ARG A 4 31.94 -4.49 24.82
N GLN A 5 32.09 -5.50 23.97
CA GLN A 5 31.45 -5.53 22.65
C GLN A 5 29.93 -5.44 22.84
N LYS A 6 29.29 -4.48 22.16
CA LYS A 6 27.82 -4.34 22.14
C LYS A 6 27.21 -5.54 21.40
N THR A 7 26.45 -6.35 22.11
CA THR A 7 25.64 -7.42 21.52
C THR A 7 24.33 -6.85 21.01
N TYR A 8 23.98 -7.12 19.74
CA TYR A 8 22.82 -6.51 19.08
C TYR A 8 21.57 -7.39 19.15
N ALA A 9 21.72 -8.72 19.17
CA ALA A 9 20.62 -9.68 19.28
C ALA A 9 21.15 -11.06 19.67
N ALA A 10 20.24 -11.93 20.15
CA ALA A 10 20.49 -13.35 20.37
C ALA A 10 19.37 -14.18 19.73
N CYS A 11 19.71 -15.30 19.08
CA CYS A 11 18.72 -16.20 18.50
C CYS A 11 17.93 -16.92 19.61
N ALA A 12 16.61 -16.81 19.61
CA ALA A 12 15.75 -17.42 20.63
C ALA A 12 15.81 -18.96 20.65
N GLY A 13 16.17 -19.59 19.53
CA GLY A 13 16.21 -21.06 19.42
C GLY A 13 17.47 -21.72 19.97
N CYS A 14 18.62 -21.02 19.96
CA CYS A 14 19.91 -21.63 20.31
C CYS A 14 20.85 -20.71 21.09
N GLY A 15 20.42 -19.50 21.45
CA GLY A 15 21.20 -18.58 22.27
C GLY A 15 22.41 -17.94 21.57
N THR A 16 22.63 -18.20 20.28
CA THR A 16 23.76 -17.60 19.53
C THR A 16 23.62 -16.08 19.50
N GLU A 17 24.63 -15.40 20.03
CA GLU A 17 24.73 -13.94 20.08
C GLU A 17 25.36 -13.36 18.81
N PHE A 18 24.88 -12.19 18.38
CA PHE A 18 25.37 -11.53 17.17
C PHE A 18 26.05 -10.21 17.52
N ALA A 19 27.29 -10.07 17.05
CA ALA A 19 28.09 -8.85 17.19
C ALA A 19 27.75 -7.78 16.13
N ARG A 20 26.85 -8.09 15.16
CA ARG A 20 26.39 -7.17 14.11
C ARG A 20 24.92 -7.46 13.73
N PRO A 21 24.18 -6.46 13.20
CA PRO A 21 22.84 -6.67 12.66
C PRO A 21 22.86 -7.68 11.49
N LEU A 22 21.86 -8.56 11.43
CA LEU A 22 21.70 -9.53 10.34
C LEU A 22 20.51 -9.15 9.43
N PRO A 23 20.57 -9.44 8.13
CA PRO A 23 19.45 -9.24 7.21
C PRO A 23 18.26 -10.14 7.57
N TRP A 24 17.05 -9.69 7.22
CA TRP A 24 15.78 -10.28 7.67
C TRP A 24 15.54 -11.73 7.18
N SER A 25 16.22 -12.12 6.10
CA SER A 25 16.20 -13.48 5.54
C SER A 25 17.33 -14.38 6.05
N ALA A 26 18.17 -13.90 6.97
CA ALA A 26 19.28 -14.70 7.49
C ALA A 26 18.77 -15.87 8.35
N ARG A 27 19.29 -17.06 8.06
CA ARG A 27 19.20 -18.21 8.96
C ARG A 27 20.24 -18.06 10.06
N CYS A 28 19.86 -18.38 11.29
CA CYS A 28 20.79 -18.43 12.40
C CYS A 28 21.91 -19.44 12.09
N PRO A 29 23.19 -19.07 12.13
CA PRO A 29 24.29 -19.99 11.85
C PRO A 29 24.33 -21.19 12.80
N GLY A 30 23.90 -21.00 14.04
CA GLY A 30 23.92 -22.05 15.08
C GLY A 30 22.82 -23.09 14.96
N CYS A 31 21.66 -22.76 14.36
CA CYS A 31 20.51 -23.68 14.34
C CYS A 31 19.73 -23.73 13.02
N GLY A 32 20.15 -22.97 11.99
CA GLY A 32 19.52 -22.95 10.67
C GLY A 32 18.12 -22.34 10.61
N ARG A 33 17.53 -21.90 11.74
CA ARG A 33 16.18 -21.30 11.78
C ARG A 33 16.19 -19.86 11.29
N PHE A 34 15.11 -19.45 10.62
CA PHE A 34 14.89 -18.04 10.27
C PHE A 34 14.77 -17.18 11.53
N LEU A 35 15.47 -16.05 11.53
CA LEU A 35 15.44 -15.10 12.64
C LEU A 35 14.16 -14.27 12.59
N ASN A 36 13.20 -14.55 13.47
CA ASN A 36 12.00 -13.75 13.64
C ASN A 36 12.31 -12.60 14.62
N VAL A 37 12.79 -11.46 14.12
CA VAL A 37 13.34 -10.37 14.95
C VAL A 37 12.25 -9.53 15.66
N ALA A 38 10.97 -9.76 15.39
CA ALA A 38 9.87 -8.95 15.92
C ALA A 38 9.64 -9.05 17.45
N ALA A 39 10.23 -10.03 18.16
CA ALA A 39 9.80 -10.35 19.53
C ALA A 39 10.57 -9.67 20.69
N LYS A 40 11.62 -8.86 20.46
CA LYS A 40 12.48 -8.38 21.58
C LYS A 40 12.59 -6.86 21.79
N MET A 41 11.95 -6.02 20.98
CA MET A 41 11.94 -4.57 21.24
C MET A 41 10.88 -4.13 22.25
N ALA A 42 9.87 -4.96 22.55
CA ALA A 42 8.79 -4.60 23.46
C ALA A 42 9.17 -4.65 24.96
N ASN A 43 10.28 -5.28 25.34
CA ASN A 43 10.62 -5.52 26.75
C ASN A 43 11.71 -4.59 27.32
N ALA A 44 12.20 -3.62 26.53
CA ALA A 44 13.24 -2.69 26.96
C ALA A 44 12.69 -1.38 27.57
N ASN A 45 11.40 -1.08 27.43
CA ASN A 45 10.79 0.16 27.92
C ASN A 45 10.08 0.04 29.28
N GLY A 46 10.21 -1.11 29.96
CA GLY A 46 9.42 -1.43 31.16
C GLY A 46 10.11 -1.26 32.51
N ARG A 47 11.24 -0.56 32.60
CA ARG A 47 11.90 -0.29 33.90
C ARG A 47 12.79 0.96 33.85
N ALA A 48 12.22 2.09 34.24
CA ALA A 48 12.96 3.21 34.79
C ALA A 48 12.10 3.90 35.86
N ASP A 49 12.75 4.17 36.97
CA ASP A 49 12.20 4.46 38.28
C ASP A 49 11.46 5.79 38.42
N ARG A 50 10.64 5.82 39.47
CA ARG A 50 10.04 7.02 40.05
C ARG A 50 11.13 7.98 40.51
N GLY A 51 10.95 9.27 40.19
CA GLY A 51 11.42 10.34 41.05
C GLY A 51 11.96 11.57 40.33
N VAL A 52 11.62 12.71 40.92
CA VAL A 52 12.20 14.06 40.77
C VAL A 52 11.46 15.02 39.83
N ALA A 53 11.30 16.21 40.41
CA ALA A 53 10.39 17.29 40.09
C ALA A 53 10.78 18.15 38.87
N GLY A 54 9.74 18.77 38.30
CA GLY A 54 9.67 20.15 37.80
C GLY A 54 10.77 20.69 36.89
N PHE A 55 10.40 21.19 35.71
CA PHE A 55 10.60 22.60 35.32
C PHE A 55 9.85 22.89 34.02
N SER A 56 9.06 23.98 34.01
CA SER A 56 8.36 24.51 32.85
C SER A 56 9.34 25.17 31.87
N LEU A 57 9.34 24.73 30.62
CA LEU A 57 10.09 25.33 29.50
C LEU A 57 9.17 25.54 28.29
N LEU A 58 8.04 26.21 28.50
CA LEU A 58 7.26 26.85 27.44
C LEU A 58 7.35 28.36 27.63
N ARG A 59 8.35 29.03 27.04
CA ARG A 59 8.30 30.47 26.70
C ARG A 59 9.49 31.07 25.91
N VAL A 60 10.46 30.28 25.43
CA VAL A 60 11.65 30.86 24.74
C VAL A 60 11.68 30.63 23.21
N GLY A 61 10.78 29.80 22.64
CA GLY A 61 10.87 29.40 21.22
C GLY A 61 10.31 30.38 20.17
N LYS A 62 9.55 31.41 20.54
CA LYS A 62 8.86 32.29 19.57
C LYS A 62 9.65 33.56 19.15
N ALA A 63 10.72 33.90 19.86
CA ALA A 63 11.51 35.11 19.57
C ALA A 63 12.65 34.88 18.55
N LEU A 64 13.07 33.62 18.30
CA LEU A 64 14.20 33.34 17.41
C LEU A 64 13.81 33.19 15.92
N ILE A 65 12.53 32.93 15.61
CA ILE A 65 12.07 32.67 14.24
C ILE A 65 11.85 33.98 13.45
N LEU A 66 11.57 35.09 14.13
CA LEU A 66 11.37 36.40 13.47
C LEU A 66 12.70 37.09 13.09
N PHE A 67 13.84 36.67 13.64
CA PHE A 67 15.13 37.30 13.32
C PHE A 67 15.77 36.76 12.03
N PHE A 68 15.46 35.51 11.62
CA PHE A 68 16.00 34.91 10.40
C PHE A 68 15.22 35.25 9.12
N ALA A 69 13.95 35.64 9.21
CA ALA A 69 13.13 35.98 8.04
C ALA A 69 13.48 37.35 7.41
N VAL A 70 14.13 38.25 8.15
CA VAL A 70 14.48 39.59 7.67
C VAL A 70 15.84 39.61 6.95
N LEU A 71 16.73 38.65 7.20
CA LEU A 71 18.07 38.63 6.60
C LEU A 71 18.12 38.00 5.19
N ILE A 72 17.17 37.13 4.84
CA ILE A 72 17.13 36.45 3.53
C ILE A 72 16.45 37.33 2.45
N GLY A 73 15.66 38.33 2.85
CA GLY A 73 14.97 39.25 1.93
C GLY A 73 15.87 40.27 1.21
N PHE A 74 17.14 40.41 1.61
CA PHE A 74 18.04 41.47 1.09
C PHE A 74 19.10 40.99 0.08
N ILE A 75 19.15 39.69 -0.29
CA ILE A 75 20.19 39.15 -1.19
C ILE A 75 19.72 38.99 -2.65
N PHE A 76 18.45 39.25 -2.99
CA PHE A 76 17.92 38.98 -4.34
C PHE A 76 17.62 40.20 -5.24
N PHE A 77 18.19 41.37 -4.96
CA PHE A 77 18.08 42.53 -5.86
C PHE A 77 19.44 43.11 -6.21
N ALA A 78 20.14 42.49 -7.18
CA ALA A 78 21.09 43.15 -8.07
C ALA A 78 21.62 42.17 -9.13
N THR A 79 20.98 42.10 -10.30
CA THR A 79 21.68 41.99 -11.60
C THR A 79 20.70 42.32 -12.73
N THR A 80 20.86 43.54 -13.25
CA THR A 80 20.25 44.02 -14.49
C THR A 80 21.13 43.68 -15.70
N SER A 81 20.44 43.48 -16.83
CA SER A 81 20.81 43.76 -18.23
C SER A 81 21.81 42.87 -19.00
N GLY A 82 21.32 42.38 -20.13
CA GLY A 82 22.10 42.02 -21.33
C GLY A 82 21.21 41.38 -22.41
N PRO A 83 20.85 42.09 -23.52
CA PRO A 83 20.17 41.50 -24.66
C PRO A 83 21.20 40.97 -25.66
N ASP A 84 21.59 39.70 -25.54
CA ASP A 84 22.40 39.04 -26.57
C ASP A 84 21.49 38.51 -27.68
N ALA A 85 21.34 39.36 -28.70
CA ALA A 85 20.87 38.99 -30.01
C ALA A 85 21.96 38.19 -30.75
N SER A 86 21.99 36.88 -30.54
CA SER A 86 22.68 35.95 -31.46
C SER A 86 21.69 34.92 -31.97
N GLY A 87 21.06 35.26 -33.10
CA GLY A 87 20.17 34.37 -33.85
C GLY A 87 20.95 33.18 -34.39
N LYS A 88 20.88 32.06 -33.68
CA LYS A 88 21.20 30.74 -34.22
C LYS A 88 19.91 30.22 -34.87
N PRO A 89 19.88 29.91 -36.18
CA PRO A 89 18.68 29.39 -36.81
C PRO A 89 18.26 28.11 -36.08
N ALA A 90 17.03 28.11 -35.55
CA ALA A 90 16.42 26.96 -34.94
C ALA A 90 16.46 25.82 -35.96
N ALA A 91 17.29 24.81 -35.68
CA ALA A 91 17.27 23.57 -36.45
C ALA A 91 15.86 23.01 -36.31
N THR A 92 15.13 23.00 -37.43
CA THR A 92 13.81 22.38 -37.55
C THR A 92 13.95 20.92 -37.15
N THR A 93 13.61 20.59 -35.90
CA THR A 93 13.53 19.21 -35.45
C THR A 93 12.55 18.51 -36.38
N PRO A 94 12.96 17.47 -37.12
CA PRO A 94 12.04 16.76 -38.00
C PRO A 94 10.89 16.26 -37.13
N ALA A 95 9.67 16.66 -37.51
CA ALA A 95 8.46 16.18 -36.85
C ALA A 95 8.51 14.66 -36.83
N ALA A 96 8.64 14.08 -35.65
CA ALA A 96 8.61 12.64 -35.47
C ALA A 96 7.28 12.15 -36.07
N ALA A 97 7.37 11.49 -37.23
CA ALA A 97 6.21 10.93 -37.88
C ALA A 97 5.54 9.99 -36.86
N ALA A 98 4.30 10.33 -36.46
CA ALA A 98 3.53 9.51 -35.55
C ALA A 98 3.35 8.14 -36.20
N VAL A 99 4.10 7.16 -35.73
CA VAL A 99 3.96 5.78 -36.16
C VAL A 99 2.59 5.31 -35.67
N THR A 100 1.61 5.30 -36.57
CA THR A 100 0.29 4.71 -36.28
C THR A 100 0.48 3.24 -35.93
N PRO A 101 -0.05 2.76 -34.78
CA PRO A 101 0.05 1.37 -34.40
C PRO A 101 -0.54 0.44 -35.48
N ASP A 102 0.15 -0.67 -35.73
CA ASP A 102 -0.30 -1.75 -36.62
C ASP A 102 -1.75 -2.17 -36.26
N PRO A 103 -2.70 -2.22 -37.22
CA PRO A 103 -4.06 -2.71 -36.99
C PRO A 103 -4.13 -4.06 -36.26
N ALA A 104 -3.20 -4.98 -36.52
CA ALA A 104 -3.17 -6.29 -35.86
C ALA A 104 -2.84 -6.16 -34.36
N HIS A 105 -1.99 -5.20 -33.99
CA HIS A 105 -1.71 -4.90 -32.59
C HIS A 105 -2.96 -4.38 -31.86
N ARG A 106 -3.67 -3.42 -32.47
CA ARG A 106 -4.91 -2.86 -31.90
C ARG A 106 -6.00 -3.92 -31.69
N GLN A 107 -6.11 -4.89 -32.61
CA GLN A 107 -7.05 -5.99 -32.47
C GLN A 107 -6.70 -6.90 -31.29
N ARG A 108 -5.42 -7.27 -31.13
CA ARG A 108 -4.96 -8.08 -29.98
C ARG A 108 -5.19 -7.36 -28.66
N GLU A 109 -4.90 -6.07 -28.59
CA GLU A 109 -5.18 -5.26 -27.39
C GLU A 109 -6.67 -5.23 -27.05
N ALA A 110 -7.53 -5.07 -28.05
CA ALA A 110 -8.98 -5.06 -27.84
C ALA A 110 -9.50 -6.43 -27.38
N GLU A 111 -8.96 -7.53 -27.91
CA GLU A 111 -9.31 -8.88 -27.48
C GLU A 111 -8.85 -9.16 -26.04
N ALA A 112 -7.61 -8.81 -25.70
CA ALA A 112 -7.08 -8.93 -24.34
C ALA A 112 -7.90 -8.11 -23.34
N GLN A 113 -8.36 -6.91 -23.72
CA GLN A 113 -9.25 -6.09 -22.89
C GLN A 113 -10.62 -6.74 -22.67
N ARG A 114 -11.20 -7.39 -23.70
CA ARG A 114 -12.47 -8.12 -23.56
C ARG A 114 -12.31 -9.33 -22.64
N LEU A 115 -11.27 -10.13 -22.84
CA LEU A 115 -10.97 -11.27 -21.97
C LEU A 115 -10.80 -10.81 -20.52
N ARG A 116 -10.07 -9.71 -20.29
CA ARG A 116 -9.92 -9.13 -18.96
C ARG A 116 -11.25 -8.68 -18.36
N ALA A 117 -12.12 -8.05 -19.15
CA ALA A 117 -13.45 -7.67 -18.68
C ALA A 117 -14.27 -8.89 -18.24
N THR A 118 -14.20 -9.99 -19.00
CA THR A 118 -14.83 -11.27 -18.62
C THR A 118 -14.24 -11.85 -17.33
N GLU A 119 -12.92 -11.90 -17.20
CA GLU A 119 -12.24 -12.42 -15.99
C GLU A 119 -12.65 -11.65 -14.72
N VAL A 120 -12.90 -10.34 -14.85
CA VAL A 120 -13.33 -9.47 -13.75
C VAL A 120 -14.80 -9.65 -13.41
N ALA A 121 -15.64 -9.80 -14.44
CA ALA A 121 -17.09 -9.93 -14.30
C ALA A 121 -17.54 -11.34 -13.86
N GLU A 122 -16.71 -12.36 -14.05
CA GLU A 122 -17.08 -13.74 -13.81
C GLU A 122 -16.25 -14.42 -12.72
N CYS A 123 -16.86 -15.41 -12.08
CA CYS A 123 -16.19 -16.30 -11.14
C CYS A 123 -16.59 -17.76 -11.34
N PRO A 124 -15.95 -18.47 -12.28
CA PRO A 124 -16.16 -19.89 -12.50
C PRO A 124 -15.90 -20.70 -11.22
N ASP A 125 -16.61 -21.82 -11.02
CA ASP A 125 -16.56 -22.58 -9.76
C ASP A 125 -15.16 -23.14 -9.42
N GLY A 126 -14.29 -23.34 -10.41
CA GLY A 126 -12.89 -23.74 -10.21
C GLY A 126 -11.92 -22.61 -9.84
N GLU A 127 -12.37 -21.36 -9.85
CA GLU A 127 -11.54 -20.16 -9.68
C GLU A 127 -11.66 -19.51 -8.29
N MET A 128 -12.40 -20.14 -7.38
CA MET A 128 -12.55 -19.72 -5.98
C MET A 128 -11.35 -20.06 -5.08
N ALA A 129 -10.30 -20.67 -5.64
CA ALA A 129 -9.13 -21.10 -4.90
C ALA A 129 -8.39 -19.92 -4.25
N THR A 130 -7.87 -20.15 -3.05
CA THR A 130 -7.03 -19.21 -2.31
C THR A 130 -5.60 -19.72 -2.23
N GLN A 131 -4.66 -18.81 -2.03
CA GLN A 131 -3.28 -19.15 -1.68
C GLN A 131 -3.24 -19.42 -0.19
N THR A 132 -3.44 -20.67 0.21
CA THR A 132 -3.50 -21.03 1.61
C THR A 132 -2.13 -20.85 2.28
N ALA A 133 -1.98 -19.80 3.08
CA ALA A 133 -0.88 -19.69 4.04
C ALA A 133 -1.27 -20.34 5.38
N HIS A 134 -2.57 -20.37 5.68
CA HIS A 134 -3.13 -20.94 6.89
C HIS A 134 -4.08 -22.07 6.50
N GLY A 135 -3.62 -23.32 6.63
CA GLY A 135 -4.44 -24.49 6.28
C GLY A 135 -5.85 -24.39 6.88
N ASN A 136 -6.87 -24.67 6.06
CA ASN A 136 -8.30 -24.74 6.41
C ASN A 136 -8.71 -23.86 7.61
N VAL A 137 -8.49 -22.55 7.54
CA VAL A 137 -9.16 -21.63 8.46
C VAL A 137 -10.67 -21.84 8.28
N PRO A 138 -11.45 -22.07 9.36
CA PRO A 138 -12.89 -22.24 9.23
C PRO A 138 -13.46 -21.04 8.47
N VAL A 139 -14.18 -21.32 7.37
CA VAL A 139 -14.67 -20.35 6.39
C VAL A 139 -15.49 -19.22 7.04
N ASN A 140 -15.98 -19.40 8.27
CA ASN A 140 -16.79 -18.45 9.01
C ASN A 140 -16.12 -17.83 10.27
N ALA A 141 -14.88 -18.20 10.62
CA ALA A 141 -14.24 -17.72 11.85
C ALA A 141 -14.15 -16.18 11.90
N LEU A 142 -13.99 -15.56 10.72
CA LEU A 142 -13.90 -14.11 10.53
C LEU A 142 -15.10 -13.51 9.78
N ALA A 143 -16.25 -14.21 9.75
CA ALA A 143 -17.49 -13.65 9.24
C ALA A 143 -17.87 -12.37 10.01
N VAL A 144 -18.18 -11.31 9.28
CA VAL A 144 -18.62 -10.02 9.82
C VAL A 144 -20.11 -9.76 9.60
N ALA A 145 -20.73 -10.43 8.63
CA ALA A 145 -22.18 -10.39 8.44
C ALA A 145 -22.92 -10.89 9.68
N GLY A 146 -24.04 -10.25 10.00
CA GLY A 146 -24.82 -10.52 11.21
C GLY A 146 -24.21 -9.97 12.50
N ARG A 147 -22.90 -9.63 12.52
CA ARG A 147 -22.27 -8.92 13.65
C ARG A 147 -22.46 -7.41 13.54
N PHE A 148 -22.42 -6.90 12.32
CA PHE A 148 -22.55 -5.48 12.03
C PHE A 148 -23.48 -5.24 10.83
N ASN A 149 -24.28 -4.17 10.89
CA ASN A 149 -25.15 -3.75 9.79
C ASN A 149 -24.37 -2.99 8.69
N SER A 150 -23.22 -2.41 9.06
CA SER A 150 -22.30 -1.75 8.14
C SER A 150 -20.86 -1.82 8.67
N LEU A 151 -19.89 -1.73 7.76
CA LEU A 151 -18.49 -1.44 8.05
C LEU A 151 -18.22 0.03 7.70
N ARG A 152 -17.57 0.74 8.60
CA ARG A 152 -17.31 2.17 8.51
C ARG A 152 -15.82 2.39 8.34
N PHE A 153 -15.43 3.26 7.43
CA PHE A 153 -14.03 3.56 7.17
C PHE A 153 -13.78 5.05 7.42
N ALA A 154 -12.88 5.37 8.33
CA ALA A 154 -12.43 6.73 8.60
C ALA A 154 -10.98 6.88 8.12
N TYR A 155 -10.59 8.09 7.76
CA TYR A 155 -9.22 8.39 7.33
C TYR A 155 -8.53 9.27 8.36
N ASN A 156 -7.37 8.82 8.86
CA ASN A 156 -6.48 9.67 9.65
C ASN A 156 -5.37 10.20 8.74
N PRO A 157 -5.35 11.51 8.43
CA PRO A 157 -4.35 12.11 7.55
C PRO A 157 -3.00 12.36 8.26
N ALA A 158 -2.88 12.05 9.55
CA ALA A 158 -1.61 12.17 10.25
C ALA A 158 -0.53 11.38 9.51
N LEU A 159 0.63 12.02 9.30
CA LEU A 159 1.79 11.46 8.58
C LEU A 159 1.56 11.18 7.09
N ALA A 160 0.47 11.66 6.49
CA ALA A 160 0.30 11.62 5.04
C ALA A 160 1.44 12.39 4.35
N PRO A 161 2.03 11.86 3.25
CA PRO A 161 2.94 12.64 2.42
C PRO A 161 2.25 13.91 1.91
N GLU A 162 2.94 15.06 1.92
CA GLU A 162 2.39 16.34 1.44
C GLU A 162 1.88 16.27 -0.01
N SER A 163 2.46 15.38 -0.81
CA SER A 163 2.06 15.13 -2.20
C SER A 163 0.73 14.42 -2.36
N VAL A 164 0.08 14.01 -1.27
CA VAL A 164 -1.15 13.24 -1.28
C VAL A 164 -2.29 14.12 -0.75
N PRO A 165 -3.13 14.69 -1.63
CA PRO A 165 -4.28 15.45 -1.19
C PRO A 165 -5.25 14.59 -0.37
N GLU A 166 -5.72 15.10 0.76
CA GLU A 166 -6.69 14.40 1.62
C GLU A 166 -7.94 13.97 0.84
N ALA A 167 -8.47 14.85 0.00
CA ALA A 167 -9.65 14.58 -0.83
C ALA A 167 -9.44 13.38 -1.78
N ARG A 168 -8.21 13.16 -2.26
CA ARG A 168 -7.89 12.03 -3.13
C ARG A 168 -7.99 10.72 -2.36
N LEU A 169 -7.41 10.65 -1.16
CA LEU A 169 -7.49 9.46 -0.32
C LEU A 169 -8.91 9.20 0.18
N ALA A 170 -9.63 10.23 0.56
CA ALA A 170 -11.06 10.13 0.88
C ALA A 170 -11.86 9.52 -0.27
N GLY A 171 -11.62 9.97 -1.52
CA GLY A 171 -12.24 9.42 -2.72
C GLY A 171 -11.92 7.94 -2.94
N ILE A 172 -10.65 7.55 -2.81
CA ILE A 172 -10.19 6.16 -2.94
C ILE A 172 -10.86 5.26 -1.89
N ILE A 173 -10.87 5.68 -0.62
CA ILE A 173 -11.46 4.95 0.50
C ILE A 173 -12.97 4.80 0.29
N SER A 174 -13.65 5.89 -0.08
CA SER A 174 -15.10 5.87 -0.35
C SER A 174 -15.45 4.92 -1.50
N ALA A 175 -14.72 5.00 -2.62
CA ALA A 175 -14.96 4.15 -3.78
C ALA A 175 -14.73 2.67 -3.46
N ALA A 176 -13.67 2.34 -2.72
CA ALA A 176 -13.38 0.96 -2.33
C ALA A 176 -14.44 0.40 -1.37
N ALA A 177 -14.84 1.19 -0.36
CA ALA A 177 -15.90 0.79 0.57
C ALA A 177 -17.24 0.54 -0.15
N GLN A 178 -17.57 1.39 -1.12
CA GLN A 178 -18.77 1.23 -1.95
C GLN A 178 -18.67 -0.03 -2.83
N ALA A 179 -17.55 -0.27 -3.49
CA ALA A 179 -17.37 -1.44 -4.35
C ALA A 179 -17.52 -2.75 -3.57
N TRP A 180 -16.93 -2.83 -2.37
CA TRP A 180 -17.07 -3.99 -1.49
C TRP A 180 -18.48 -4.20 -0.95
N SER A 181 -19.35 -3.19 -1.01
CA SER A 181 -20.74 -3.33 -0.58
C SER A 181 -21.53 -4.36 -1.38
N ALA A 182 -21.08 -4.72 -2.59
CA ALA A 182 -21.62 -5.84 -3.37
C ALA A 182 -21.51 -7.20 -2.64
N CYS A 183 -20.64 -7.29 -1.63
CA CYS A 183 -20.60 -8.43 -0.71
C CYS A 183 -21.89 -8.59 0.12
N GLY A 184 -22.80 -7.61 0.13
CA GLY A 184 -24.03 -7.66 0.92
C GLY A 184 -23.88 -7.15 2.36
N ILE A 185 -22.71 -6.60 2.69
CA ILE A 185 -22.46 -5.83 3.91
C ILE A 185 -22.22 -4.39 3.46
N ARG A 186 -22.92 -3.42 4.02
CA ARG A 186 -22.73 -2.02 3.63
C ARG A 186 -21.35 -1.52 4.08
N GLY A 187 -20.55 -1.04 3.14
CA GLY A 187 -19.32 -0.29 3.41
C GLY A 187 -19.54 1.21 3.22
N GLU A 188 -19.05 2.03 4.13
CA GLU A 188 -19.18 3.50 4.00
C GLU A 188 -17.94 4.24 4.50
N PHE A 189 -17.55 5.30 3.79
CA PHE A 189 -16.58 6.27 4.27
C PHE A 189 -17.28 7.29 5.16
N VAL A 190 -16.74 7.54 6.36
CA VAL A 190 -17.37 8.39 7.39
C VAL A 190 -16.63 9.70 7.65
N GLY A 191 -15.63 10.00 6.84
CA GLY A 191 -14.84 11.23 6.94
C GLY A 191 -13.48 11.02 7.59
N THR A 192 -12.86 12.14 7.98
CA THR A 192 -11.57 12.13 8.66
C THR A 192 -11.69 12.00 10.16
N THR A 193 -10.65 11.44 10.79
CA THR A 193 -10.54 11.27 12.24
C THR A 193 -9.12 11.58 12.71
N GLN A 194 -8.97 11.82 14.01
CA GLN A 194 -7.68 11.90 14.70
C GLN A 194 -7.32 10.57 15.40
N ASP A 195 -8.24 9.61 15.44
CA ASP A 195 -8.01 8.31 16.05
C ASP A 195 -6.98 7.52 15.25
N MET A 196 -6.05 6.86 15.95
CA MET A 196 -5.02 6.00 15.33
C MET A 196 -5.48 4.55 15.14
N SER A 197 -6.65 4.21 15.68
CA SER A 197 -7.23 2.88 15.57
C SER A 197 -8.75 2.94 15.59
N GLY A 198 -9.38 2.09 14.78
CA GLY A 198 -10.82 1.96 14.79
C GLY A 198 -11.36 1.17 15.98
N ALA A 199 -12.67 1.17 16.15
CA ALA A 199 -13.37 0.40 17.17
C ALA A 199 -14.60 -0.29 16.58
N ALA A 200 -14.87 -1.52 17.02
CA ALA A 200 -16.00 -2.35 16.55
C ALA A 200 -16.04 -2.46 15.02
N ASN A 201 -17.05 -1.87 14.38
CA ASN A 201 -17.24 -1.88 12.93
C ASN A 201 -16.56 -0.71 12.20
N THR A 202 -15.85 0.15 12.92
CA THR A 202 -15.12 1.29 12.34
C THR A 202 -13.66 0.92 12.16
N PHE A 203 -13.16 1.10 10.95
CA PHE A 203 -11.78 0.90 10.55
C PHE A 203 -11.13 2.25 10.27
N VAL A 204 -9.90 2.42 10.72
CA VAL A 204 -9.10 3.62 10.43
C VAL A 204 -8.07 3.30 9.37
N VAL A 205 -8.11 4.04 8.26
CA VAL A 205 -7.03 4.07 7.27
C VAL A 205 -6.08 5.19 7.69
N GLN A 206 -4.80 4.88 7.87
CA GLN A 206 -3.82 5.87 8.31
C GLN A 206 -2.44 5.65 7.71
N TRP A 207 -1.63 6.68 7.77
CA TRP A 207 -0.22 6.59 7.38
C TRP A 207 0.66 6.21 8.55
N TYR A 208 1.73 5.51 8.24
CA TYR A 208 2.87 5.34 9.13
C TYR A 208 4.14 5.58 8.33
N ASN A 209 5.20 5.96 9.05
CA ASN A 209 6.51 6.12 8.45
C ASN A 209 7.42 4.99 8.94
N SER A 210 7.80 4.11 8.02
CA SER A 210 8.87 3.15 8.25
C SER A 210 9.75 3.11 7.01
N GLU A 211 10.78 3.94 7.03
CA GLU A 211 11.85 3.88 6.04
C GLU A 211 12.43 2.45 6.00
N GLY A 212 12.47 1.84 4.82
CA GLY A 212 13.08 0.53 4.62
C GLY A 212 12.20 -0.70 4.90
N VAL A 213 10.91 -0.54 5.22
CA VAL A 213 9.98 -1.70 5.27
C VAL A 213 9.44 -1.97 3.86
N PRO A 214 9.54 -3.21 3.33
CA PRO A 214 9.25 -3.52 1.93
C PRO A 214 7.75 -3.61 1.60
N ILE A 215 6.84 -3.35 2.55
CA ILE A 215 5.39 -3.44 2.31
C ILE A 215 4.79 -2.05 2.12
N ALA A 216 3.98 -1.89 1.07
CA ALA A 216 3.27 -0.66 0.77
C ALA A 216 2.16 -0.37 1.82
N GLY A 217 1.61 -1.42 2.41
CA GLY A 217 0.67 -1.33 3.53
C GLY A 217 0.29 -2.70 4.07
N TYR A 218 -0.54 -2.70 5.10
CA TYR A 218 -1.13 -3.90 5.70
C TYR A 218 -2.28 -3.53 6.65
N ARG A 219 -3.14 -4.49 6.96
CA ARG A 219 -4.15 -4.37 8.01
C ARG A 219 -3.72 -5.06 9.30
N LYS A 220 -4.03 -4.42 10.44
CA LYS A 220 -3.96 -5.05 11.78
C LYS A 220 -5.16 -4.62 12.62
N GLY A 221 -6.01 -5.58 12.99
CA GLY A 221 -7.24 -5.32 13.74
C GLY A 221 -8.19 -4.40 12.96
N THR A 222 -8.56 -3.27 13.56
CA THR A 222 -9.44 -2.24 12.99
C THR A 222 -8.66 -1.10 12.33
N THR A 223 -7.43 -1.36 11.88
CA THR A 223 -6.58 -0.33 11.28
C THR A 223 -5.92 -0.85 10.00
N ILE A 224 -5.94 -0.01 8.96
CA ILE A 224 -5.22 -0.18 7.70
C ILE A 224 -4.07 0.82 7.68
N TYR A 225 -2.86 0.32 7.56
CA TYR A 225 -1.62 1.09 7.61
C TYR A 225 -1.06 1.28 6.20
N LEU A 226 -0.80 2.53 5.83
CA LEU A 226 -0.22 2.95 4.55
C LEU A 226 1.20 3.46 4.77
N ASN A 227 2.18 2.94 4.04
CA ASN A 227 3.58 3.31 4.21
C ASN A 227 3.91 4.57 3.40
N ALA A 228 4.11 5.69 4.10
CA ALA A 228 4.41 6.99 3.49
C ALA A 228 5.74 6.97 2.70
N GLY A 229 6.79 6.37 3.26
CA GLY A 229 8.10 6.28 2.62
C GLY A 229 8.07 5.41 1.36
N HIS A 230 7.38 4.26 1.41
CA HIS A 230 7.21 3.40 0.24
C HIS A 230 6.43 4.12 -0.88
N TYR A 231 5.35 4.83 -0.52
CA TYR A 231 4.60 5.65 -1.48
C TYR A 231 5.49 6.69 -2.18
N GLN A 232 6.33 7.40 -1.41
CA GLN A 232 7.26 8.38 -1.98
C GLN A 232 8.24 7.73 -2.97
N THR A 233 8.78 6.55 -2.65
CA THR A 233 9.64 5.79 -3.56
C THR A 233 8.92 5.43 -4.86
N MET A 234 7.69 4.89 -4.79
CA MET A 234 6.90 4.58 -6.01
C MET A 234 6.61 5.83 -6.82
N ARG A 235 6.24 6.93 -6.15
CA ARG A 235 5.90 8.21 -6.80
C ARG A 235 7.10 8.83 -7.50
N ALA A 236 8.30 8.70 -6.93
CA ALA A 236 9.54 9.18 -7.57
C ALA A 236 9.78 8.52 -8.94
N HIS A 237 9.28 7.30 -9.14
CA HIS A 237 9.29 6.64 -10.44
C HIS A 237 8.10 7.05 -11.33
N SER A 238 6.88 7.02 -10.80
CA SER A 238 5.68 7.45 -11.52
C SER A 238 4.53 7.75 -10.55
N GLU A 239 4.00 8.98 -10.62
CA GLU A 239 2.87 9.37 -9.78
C GLU A 239 1.60 8.57 -10.11
N VAL A 240 1.34 8.30 -11.39
CA VAL A 240 0.18 7.48 -11.82
C VAL A 240 0.31 6.06 -11.26
N TYR A 241 1.49 5.46 -11.38
CA TYR A 241 1.74 4.13 -10.84
C TYR A 241 1.54 4.06 -9.32
N ALA A 242 2.09 5.04 -8.59
CA ALA A 242 1.92 5.08 -7.13
C ALA A 242 0.44 5.21 -6.72
N GLN A 243 -0.35 5.98 -7.47
CA GLN A 243 -1.79 6.11 -7.23
C GLN A 243 -2.54 4.80 -7.47
N ASP A 244 -2.25 4.12 -8.58
CA ASP A 244 -2.88 2.82 -8.90
C ASP A 244 -2.57 1.77 -7.84
N VAL A 245 -1.32 1.71 -7.37
CA VAL A 245 -0.93 0.81 -6.29
C VAL A 245 -1.66 1.14 -4.99
N MET A 246 -1.78 2.42 -4.62
CA MET A 246 -2.49 2.84 -3.40
C MET A 246 -3.97 2.49 -3.45
N GLN A 247 -4.64 2.74 -4.58
CA GLN A 247 -6.04 2.39 -4.77
C GLN A 247 -6.25 0.88 -4.59
N ARG A 248 -5.42 0.07 -5.23
CA ARG A 248 -5.48 -1.40 -5.13
C ARG A 248 -5.21 -1.87 -3.70
N LEU A 249 -4.15 -1.37 -3.08
CA LEU A 249 -3.76 -1.71 -1.71
C LEU A 249 -4.90 -1.41 -0.72
N ILE A 250 -5.48 -0.21 -0.76
CA ILE A 250 -6.58 0.15 0.13
C ILE A 250 -7.77 -0.80 -0.09
N SER A 251 -8.12 -1.09 -1.34
CA SER A 251 -9.20 -2.04 -1.64
C SER A 251 -8.87 -3.47 -1.18
N HIS A 252 -7.62 -3.92 -1.31
CA HIS A 252 -7.16 -5.22 -0.82
C HIS A 252 -7.30 -5.33 0.70
N GLU A 253 -6.78 -4.35 1.44
CA GLU A 253 -6.85 -4.33 2.90
C GLU A 253 -8.30 -4.18 3.41
N MET A 254 -9.16 -3.52 2.65
CA MET A 254 -10.60 -3.51 2.91
C MET A 254 -11.20 -4.90 2.74
N GLY A 255 -10.83 -5.69 1.73
CA GLY A 255 -11.31 -7.07 1.60
C GLY A 255 -11.05 -7.89 2.86
N HIS A 256 -9.91 -7.68 3.53
CA HIS A 256 -9.65 -8.26 4.84
C HIS A 256 -10.59 -7.76 5.95
N ALA A 257 -10.99 -6.49 5.93
CA ALA A 257 -12.01 -5.95 6.83
C ALA A 257 -13.39 -6.58 6.60
N PHE A 258 -13.70 -6.95 5.36
CA PHE A 258 -14.91 -7.70 4.98
C PHE A 258 -14.85 -9.21 5.27
N GLY A 259 -13.77 -9.68 5.90
CA GLY A 259 -13.64 -11.05 6.40
C GLY A 259 -12.83 -12.00 5.51
N LEU A 260 -12.35 -11.55 4.35
CA LEU A 260 -11.46 -12.34 3.50
C LEU A 260 -10.10 -12.48 4.18
N VAL A 261 -9.70 -13.68 4.58
CA VAL A 261 -8.43 -13.90 5.29
C VAL A 261 -7.33 -14.27 4.32
N GLU A 262 -7.66 -15.21 3.44
CA GLU A 262 -6.72 -15.75 2.47
C GLU A 262 -6.70 -14.89 1.21
N HIS A 263 -5.51 -14.78 0.62
CA HIS A 263 -5.34 -14.12 -0.66
C HIS A 263 -5.86 -14.98 -1.81
N SER A 264 -6.27 -14.33 -2.90
CA SER A 264 -6.71 -14.99 -4.13
C SER A 264 -5.57 -15.74 -4.81
N ALA A 265 -5.86 -16.94 -5.33
CA ALA A 265 -4.98 -17.58 -6.30
C ALA A 265 -5.10 -16.98 -7.72
N ARG A 266 -6.22 -16.29 -8.03
CA ARG A 266 -6.39 -15.57 -9.30
C ARG A 266 -5.69 -14.22 -9.22
N CYS A 267 -4.68 -14.06 -10.05
CA CYS A 267 -3.89 -12.85 -10.20
C CYS A 267 -4.68 -11.59 -10.62
N VAL A 268 -5.90 -11.74 -11.16
CA VAL A 268 -6.74 -10.62 -11.62
C VAL A 268 -7.50 -9.96 -10.47
N ASP A 269 -7.70 -10.69 -9.38
CA ASP A 269 -8.50 -10.28 -8.24
C ASP A 269 -7.78 -9.24 -7.38
N VAL A 270 -8.54 -8.39 -6.69
CA VAL A 270 -7.95 -7.38 -5.81
C VAL A 270 -7.27 -8.04 -4.60
N MET A 271 -7.75 -9.22 -4.19
CA MET A 271 -7.19 -9.99 -3.08
C MET A 271 -5.97 -10.84 -3.45
N ALA A 272 -5.43 -10.73 -4.67
CA ALA A 272 -4.23 -11.45 -5.09
C ALA A 272 -2.96 -10.92 -4.38
N THR A 273 -1.98 -11.80 -4.16
CA THR A 273 -0.64 -11.42 -3.66
C THR A 273 0.28 -10.98 -4.80
N GLU A 274 1.38 -10.31 -4.46
CA GLU A 274 2.45 -10.03 -5.43
C GLU A 274 2.94 -11.29 -6.15
N ASP A 275 3.13 -12.41 -5.44
CA ASP A 275 3.52 -13.71 -6.01
C ASP A 275 2.49 -14.31 -6.99
N SER A 276 1.23 -13.84 -6.92
CA SER A 276 0.18 -14.24 -7.86
C SER A 276 0.33 -13.52 -9.19
N PHE A 277 0.91 -12.33 -9.18
CA PHE A 277 0.81 -11.40 -10.30
C PHE A 277 1.54 -11.91 -11.54
N ASP A 278 2.64 -12.62 -11.36
CA ASP A 278 3.42 -13.26 -12.42
C ASP A 278 2.63 -14.37 -13.13
N LYS A 279 1.57 -14.88 -12.51
CA LYS A 279 0.72 -15.95 -13.05
C LYS A 279 -0.42 -15.43 -13.93
N CYS A 280 -0.55 -14.11 -14.08
CA CYS A 280 -1.52 -13.47 -14.96
C CYS A 280 -1.13 -13.44 -16.44
N ASP A 281 0.05 -13.96 -16.76
CA ASP A 281 0.52 -14.14 -18.12
C ASP A 281 -0.18 -15.33 -18.79
N ARG A 282 -1.40 -15.11 -19.29
CA ARG A 282 -2.06 -16.01 -20.25
C ARG A 282 -1.92 -15.55 -21.71
N ASP A 283 -1.22 -14.44 -21.99
CA ASP A 283 -0.96 -13.97 -23.36
C ASP A 283 0.53 -13.60 -23.59
N PRO A 284 1.31 -14.42 -24.33
CA PRO A 284 2.70 -14.12 -24.70
C PRO A 284 2.85 -13.01 -25.76
N ALA A 285 1.76 -12.49 -26.33
CA ALA A 285 1.78 -11.49 -27.41
C ALA A 285 1.46 -10.04 -26.95
N ALA A 286 1.19 -9.80 -25.67
CA ALA A 286 0.94 -8.46 -25.14
C ALA A 286 2.27 -7.75 -24.80
N PRO A 287 2.68 -6.67 -25.52
CA PRO A 287 3.88 -5.93 -25.15
C PRO A 287 3.67 -5.23 -23.81
N ARG A 288 4.57 -5.47 -22.85
CA ARG A 288 4.63 -4.72 -21.58
C ARG A 288 6.01 -4.13 -21.35
N THR A 289 6.48 -3.33 -22.30
CA THR A 289 7.64 -2.47 -22.08
C THR A 289 7.15 -1.07 -21.71
N ILE A 290 7.26 -0.73 -20.43
CA ILE A 290 7.62 0.65 -20.08
C ILE A 290 9.12 0.75 -20.40
N ARG A 291 9.49 1.52 -21.42
CA ARG A 291 10.89 1.88 -21.65
C ARG A 291 11.35 2.81 -20.53
N ASP A 292 11.77 2.27 -19.38
CA ASP A 292 12.76 2.95 -18.51
C ASP A 292 13.29 2.16 -17.30
N THR A 293 12.84 0.94 -17.06
CA THR A 293 13.34 0.15 -15.92
C THR A 293 13.39 -1.31 -16.32
N ASP A 294 14.53 -1.98 -16.17
CA ASP A 294 14.77 -3.40 -16.50
C ASP A 294 13.94 -4.41 -15.65
N LYS A 295 12.73 -4.03 -15.22
CA LYS A 295 11.74 -4.81 -14.51
C LYS A 295 10.37 -4.59 -15.16
N LEU A 296 9.88 -5.64 -15.82
CA LEU A 296 8.52 -5.77 -16.35
C LEU A 296 7.53 -5.97 -15.20
N PHE A 297 6.46 -5.17 -15.11
CA PHE A 297 5.28 -5.41 -14.26
C PHE A 297 4.16 -4.36 -14.60
N PHE A 298 2.85 -4.61 -14.69
CA PHE A 298 1.98 -5.79 -14.52
C PHE A 298 0.78 -5.71 -15.48
N VAL A 299 0.05 -6.81 -15.63
CA VAL A 299 -1.35 -6.81 -16.09
C VAL A 299 -2.16 -5.79 -15.30
N LYS A 300 -3.02 -5.00 -15.96
CA LYS A 300 -3.90 -4.02 -15.28
C LYS A 300 -4.74 -4.79 -14.27
N GLN A 301 -4.30 -4.77 -13.02
CA GLN A 301 -5.01 -5.38 -11.90
C GLN A 301 -6.21 -4.54 -11.56
N GLN A 302 -7.20 -5.17 -10.94
CA GLN A 302 -8.39 -4.44 -10.57
C GLN A 302 -8.13 -3.56 -9.35
N ALA A 303 -8.56 -2.31 -9.49
CA ALA A 303 -8.58 -1.32 -8.43
C ALA A 303 -9.59 -1.65 -7.31
N PHE A 304 -10.55 -2.52 -7.63
CA PHE A 304 -11.76 -2.83 -6.87
C PHE A 304 -12.04 -4.34 -6.92
N PRO A 305 -12.84 -4.90 -6.01
CA PRO A 305 -13.17 -6.33 -5.99
C PRO A 305 -13.77 -6.82 -7.32
N THR A 306 -13.30 -7.98 -7.78
CA THR A 306 -13.88 -8.73 -8.90
C THR A 306 -15.13 -9.52 -8.47
N ALA A 307 -15.81 -10.15 -9.43
CA ALA A 307 -16.86 -11.10 -9.13
C ALA A 307 -16.41 -12.25 -8.22
N CYS A 308 -15.16 -12.73 -8.33
CA CYS A 308 -14.64 -13.76 -7.42
C CYS A 308 -14.37 -13.23 -6.02
N ASP A 309 -13.86 -12.02 -5.89
CA ASP A 309 -13.72 -11.36 -4.59
C ASP A 309 -15.07 -11.26 -3.87
N ILE A 310 -16.11 -10.80 -4.59
CA ILE A 310 -17.46 -10.69 -4.06
C ILE A 310 -18.07 -12.05 -3.74
N LYS A 311 -17.96 -13.05 -4.63
CA LYS A 311 -18.48 -14.40 -4.40
C LYS A 311 -17.85 -15.04 -3.15
N ARG A 312 -16.53 -14.90 -2.96
CA ARG A 312 -15.84 -15.38 -1.75
C ARG A 312 -16.26 -14.63 -0.51
N CYS A 313 -16.36 -13.31 -0.60
CA CYS A 313 -16.75 -12.48 0.53
C CYS A 313 -18.14 -12.90 1.03
N ARG A 314 -19.09 -13.11 0.11
CA ARG A 314 -20.45 -13.58 0.44
C ARG A 314 -20.42 -14.96 1.09
N LEU A 315 -19.67 -15.90 0.52
CA LEU A 315 -19.54 -17.26 1.04
C LEU A 315 -19.02 -17.29 2.49
N ILE A 316 -17.93 -16.57 2.76
CA ILE A 316 -17.33 -16.47 4.11
C ILE A 316 -18.30 -15.84 5.11
N ASN A 317 -19.11 -14.92 4.65
CA ASN A 317 -20.11 -14.24 5.47
C ASN A 317 -21.45 -14.99 5.56
N GLY A 318 -21.56 -16.20 5.02
CA GLY A 318 -22.80 -16.98 5.04
C GLY A 318 -23.95 -16.31 4.29
N LEU A 319 -23.64 -15.43 3.34
CA LEU A 319 -24.62 -14.72 2.52
C LEU A 319 -24.90 -15.52 1.27
N ALA A 320 -26.16 -15.51 0.82
CA ALA A 320 -26.57 -16.17 -0.42
C ALA A 320 -25.73 -15.68 -1.61
N ALA A 321 -25.58 -16.48 -2.66
CA ALA A 321 -24.92 -16.04 -3.89
C ALA A 321 -25.60 -14.75 -4.44
N PRO A 322 -24.86 -13.86 -5.11
CA PRO A 322 -25.49 -12.74 -5.80
C PRO A 322 -26.44 -13.29 -6.86
N ALA A 323 -27.60 -12.63 -7.04
CA ALA A 323 -28.49 -12.98 -8.14
C ALA A 323 -27.73 -12.78 -9.48
N PRO A 324 -27.95 -13.64 -10.48
CA PRO A 324 -27.31 -13.46 -11.78
C PRO A 324 -27.70 -12.08 -12.37
N GLY A 325 -26.71 -11.22 -12.65
CA GLY A 325 -26.91 -9.94 -13.35
C GLY A 325 -27.17 -8.69 -12.50
N ALA A 326 -26.77 -8.68 -11.22
CA ALA A 326 -26.76 -7.47 -10.38
C ALA A 326 -25.43 -6.70 -10.47
#